data_AF-A0A8S1K040-F1
#
_entry.id   AF-A0A8S1K040-F1
#
_cell.length_a   1.000
_cell.length_b   1.000
_cell.length_c   1.000
_cell.angle_alpha   90.00
_cell.angle_beta   90.00
_cell.angle_gamma   90.00
#
_symmetry.space_group_name_H-M   'P 1'
#
loop_
_entity.id
_entity.type
_entity.pdbx_description
1 polymer ?
#
loop_
_entity_poly.entity_id
_entity_poly.type
_entity_poly.pdbx_seq_one_letter_code
_entity_poly.pdbx_strand_id
1 'polypeptide(L)'
;MSRSFGDYVASTVGVSCEPEIIHYRMNSNFAFLVVASDGVWEFFSNDEIQKIIVQNWQQNMTAKKLTEICDHIIKLSTQRWHQEDEVVDDISIIIAYLQKP
;
A
#
# COMPACT_ATOMS: atom_id res chain seq x y z
N MET A 1 13.58 -5.29 8.92
CA MET A 1 13.43 -3.83 9.14
C MET A 1 14.56 -3.33 10.04
N SER A 2 15.25 -2.24 9.69
CA SER A 2 16.23 -1.58 10.57
C SER A 2 15.65 -0.39 11.35
N ARG A 3 14.37 -0.10 11.13
CA ARG A 3 13.61 0.96 11.78
C ARG A 3 12.25 0.44 12.20
N SER A 4 11.79 0.80 13.40
CA SER A 4 10.47 0.45 13.91
C SER A 4 10.07 1.39 15.05
N PHE A 5 8.77 1.52 15.30
CA PHE A 5 8.28 2.08 16.55
C PHE A 5 8.25 1.00 17.61
N GLY A 6 8.71 1.33 18.82
CA GLY A 6 8.75 0.37 19.92
C GLY A 6 9.91 -0.62 19.79
N ASP A 7 9.61 -1.91 19.90
CA ASP A 7 10.58 -3.04 19.94
C ASP A 7 11.79 -2.77 20.85
N TYR A 8 11.56 -2.90 22.17
CA TYR A 8 12.58 -2.61 23.17
C TYR A 8 13.86 -3.40 22.92
N VAL A 9 13.74 -4.70 22.66
CA VAL A 9 14.90 -5.58 22.45
C VAL A 9 15.69 -5.13 21.23
N ALA A 10 15.04 -4.94 20.08
CA ALA A 10 15.75 -4.56 18.86
C ALA A 10 16.35 -3.14 18.94
N SER A 11 15.72 -2.23 19.68
CA SER A 11 16.23 -0.89 19.90
C SER A 11 17.60 -0.90 20.61
N THR A 12 17.86 -1.88 21.48
CA THR A 12 19.15 -2.01 22.18
C THR A 12 20.31 -2.44 21.28
N VAL A 13 20.00 -2.98 20.08
CA VAL A 13 20.98 -3.47 19.10
C VAL A 13 21.01 -2.64 17.82
N GLY A 14 20.42 -1.43 17.84
CA GLY A 14 20.58 -0.42 16.81
C GLY A 14 19.37 -0.18 15.90
N VAL A 15 18.21 -0.81 16.17
CA VAL A 15 16.96 -0.45 15.47
C VAL A 15 16.50 0.94 15.93
N SER A 16 16.19 1.82 14.96
CA SER A 16 15.84 3.22 15.22
C SER A 16 14.35 3.50 15.02
N CYS A 17 13.77 4.38 15.83
CA CYS A 17 12.41 4.89 15.62
C CYS A 17 12.36 6.20 14.80
N GLU A 18 13.52 6.73 14.37
CA GLU A 18 13.58 7.95 13.57
C GLU A 18 13.05 7.66 12.15
N PRO A 19 12.05 8.41 11.66
CA PRO A 19 11.52 8.20 10.32
C PRO A 19 12.44 8.77 9.24
N GLU A 20 12.23 8.34 8.00
CA GLU A 20 12.71 9.07 6.83
C GLU A 20 11.62 10.05 6.38
N ILE A 21 12.00 11.32 6.20
CA ILE A 21 11.06 12.37 5.79
C ILE A 21 11.38 12.78 4.35
N ILE A 22 10.43 12.51 3.45
CA ILE A 22 10.53 12.86 2.04
C ILE A 22 9.40 13.83 1.69
N HIS A 23 9.76 14.95 1.06
CA HIS A 23 8.80 15.99 0.66
C HIS A 23 8.56 15.95 -0.85
N TYR A 24 7.30 15.89 -1.26
CA TYR A 24 6.89 16.01 -2.65
C TYR A 24 6.01 17.24 -2.83
N ARG A 25 6.29 18.02 -3.89
CA ARG A 25 5.42 19.11 -4.29
C ARG A 25 4.29 18.57 -5.16
N MET A 26 3.07 18.67 -4.65
CA MET A 26 1.86 18.30 -5.39
C MET A 26 1.78 19.05 -6.73
N ASN A 27 1.38 18.34 -7.77
CA ASN A 27 1.16 18.83 -9.12
C ASN A 27 0.04 18.01 -9.79
N SER A 28 -0.36 18.39 -11.01
CA SER A 28 -1.46 17.76 -11.75
C SER A 28 -1.26 16.28 -12.08
N ASN A 29 -0.04 15.75 -11.97
CA ASN A 29 0.29 14.37 -12.33
C ASN A 29 0.07 13.39 -11.16
N PHE A 30 -0.17 13.88 -9.94
CA PHE A 30 -0.50 13.02 -8.80
C PHE A 30 -2.02 12.77 -8.74
N ALA A 31 -2.44 11.59 -9.20
CA ALA A 31 -3.85 11.20 -9.22
C ALA A 31 -4.32 10.57 -7.90
N PHE A 32 -3.49 9.73 -7.29
CA PHE A 32 -3.80 8.99 -6.06
C PHE A 32 -2.52 8.64 -5.29
N LEU A 33 -2.68 8.32 -4.01
CA LEU A 33 -1.67 7.76 -3.12
C LEU A 33 -2.12 6.37 -2.69
N VAL A 34 -1.19 5.42 -2.71
CA VAL A 34 -1.38 4.09 -2.15
C VAL A 34 -0.46 3.93 -0.94
N VAL A 35 -1.01 3.50 0.18
CA VAL A 35 -0.27 3.09 1.37
C VAL A 35 -0.72 1.68 1.70
N ALA A 36 0.20 0.74 1.81
CA ALA A 36 -0.13 -0.66 2.12
C ALA A 36 0.99 -1.33 2.94
N SER A 37 0.66 -2.42 3.63
CA SER A 37 1.62 -3.29 4.30
C SER A 37 2.43 -4.12 3.29
N ASP A 38 3.50 -4.76 3.76
CA ASP A 38 4.25 -5.81 3.05
C ASP A 38 3.35 -6.97 2.61
N GLY A 39 2.28 -7.28 3.34
CA GLY A 39 1.23 -8.19 2.87
C GLY A 39 0.71 -7.89 1.45
N VAL A 40 0.80 -6.64 0.97
CA VAL A 40 0.60 -6.29 -0.44
C VAL A 40 1.93 -6.28 -1.22
N TRP A 41 2.91 -5.51 -0.75
CA TRP A 41 4.12 -5.19 -1.52
C TRP A 41 5.12 -6.33 -1.69
N GLU A 42 5.01 -7.41 -0.91
CA GLU A 42 5.85 -8.60 -1.05
C GLU A 42 5.72 -9.22 -2.45
N PHE A 43 4.48 -9.25 -2.96
CA PHE A 43 4.17 -9.90 -4.24
C PHE A 43 3.62 -8.96 -5.30
N PHE A 44 3.50 -7.66 -5.04
CA PHE A 44 3.05 -6.69 -6.02
C PHE A 44 4.08 -5.60 -6.30
N SER A 45 4.28 -5.31 -7.58
CA SER A 45 4.98 -4.10 -8.00
C SER A 45 4.07 -2.87 -8.00
N ASN A 46 4.67 -1.68 -7.88
CA ASN A 46 3.97 -0.39 -8.03
C ASN A 46 3.19 -0.31 -9.36
N ASP A 47 3.78 -0.78 -10.45
CA ASP A 47 3.18 -0.75 -11.78
C ASP A 47 1.94 -1.64 -11.88
N GLU A 48 1.92 -2.80 -11.22
CA GLU A 48 0.76 -3.69 -11.19
C GLU A 48 -0.40 -3.08 -10.42
N ILE A 49 -0.13 -2.54 -9.23
CA ILE A 49 -1.15 -1.84 -8.44
C ILE A 49 -1.68 -0.63 -9.22
N GLN A 50 -0.81 0.15 -9.85
CA GLN A 50 -1.21 1.26 -10.70
C GLN A 50 -2.12 0.79 -11.83
N LYS A 51 -1.78 -0.30 -12.54
CA LYS A 51 -2.61 -0.85 -13.62
C LYS A 51 -3.99 -1.24 -13.12
N ILE A 52 -4.09 -1.92 -11.98
CA ILE A 52 -5.37 -2.32 -11.38
C ILE A 52 -6.24 -1.09 -11.08
N ILE A 53 -5.65 -0.06 -10.45
CA ILE A 53 -6.36 1.17 -10.09
C ILE A 53 -6.83 1.91 -11.35
N VAL A 54 -5.95 2.08 -12.35
CA VAL A 54 -6.24 2.80 -13.59
C VAL A 54 -7.29 2.08 -14.44
N GLN A 55 -7.25 0.74 -14.52
CA GLN A 55 -8.26 -0.04 -15.25
C GLN A 55 -9.66 0.10 -14.67
N ASN A 56 -9.76 0.32 -13.36
CA ASN A 56 -11.02 0.54 -12.65
C ASN A 56 -11.35 2.01 -12.44
N TRP A 57 -10.56 2.92 -13.04
CA TRP A 57 -10.70 4.35 -12.86
C TRP A 57 -11.94 4.91 -13.58
N GLN A 58 -12.65 5.79 -12.89
CA GLN A 58 -13.86 6.44 -13.38
C GLN A 58 -13.83 7.92 -13.01
N GLN A 59 -14.42 8.78 -13.85
CA GLN A 59 -14.45 10.23 -13.61
C GLN A 59 -15.13 10.61 -12.28
N ASN A 60 -16.13 9.83 -11.86
CA ASN A 60 -16.88 10.03 -10.61
C ASN A 60 -16.49 8.96 -9.60
N MET A 61 -15.22 8.98 -9.17
CA MET A 61 -14.73 8.03 -8.17
C MET A 61 -15.49 8.23 -6.85
N THR A 62 -15.98 7.13 -6.27
CA THR A 62 -16.67 7.13 -4.98
C THR A 62 -15.88 6.31 -3.97
N ALA A 63 -16.08 6.57 -2.68
CA ALA A 63 -15.49 5.75 -1.62
C ALA A 63 -15.80 4.26 -1.82
N LYS A 64 -17.05 3.93 -2.21
CA LYS A 64 -17.45 2.55 -2.52
C LYS A 64 -16.59 1.93 -3.63
N LYS A 65 -16.35 2.67 -4.73
CA LYS A 65 -15.54 2.16 -5.84
C LYS A 65 -14.08 1.97 -5.45
N LEU A 66 -13.54 2.87 -4.63
CA LEU A 66 -12.20 2.69 -4.05
C LEU A 66 -12.13 1.45 -3.15
N THR A 67 -13.14 1.23 -2.31
CA THR A 67 -13.24 0.01 -1.49
C THR A 67 -13.26 -1.24 -2.36
N GLU A 68 -14.06 -1.28 -3.43
CA GLU A 68 -14.08 -2.42 -4.37
C GLU A 68 -12.70 -2.68 -5.00
N ILE A 69 -11.93 -1.63 -5.31
CA ILE A 69 -10.56 -1.76 -5.82
C ILE A 69 -9.62 -2.31 -4.74
N CYS A 70 -9.70 -1.80 -3.51
CA CYS A 70 -8.94 -2.32 -2.37
C CYS A 70 -9.24 -3.80 -2.12
N ASP A 71 -10.53 -4.20 -2.08
CA ASP A 71 -10.96 -5.58 -1.88
C ASP A 71 -10.41 -6.50 -2.99
N HIS A 72 -10.39 -6.00 -4.23
CA HIS A 72 -9.81 -6.74 -5.34
C HIS A 72 -8.30 -6.96 -5.16
N ILE A 73 -7.55 -5.94 -4.75
CA ILE A 73 -6.11 -6.04 -4.47
C ILE A 73 -5.87 -7.01 -3.30
N ILE A 74 -6.60 -6.89 -2.20
CA ILE A 74 -6.48 -7.78 -1.04
C ILE A 74 -6.68 -9.23 -1.46
N LYS A 75 -7.74 -9.52 -2.22
CA LYS A 75 -8.02 -10.87 -2.71
C LYS A 75 -6.88 -11.42 -3.57
N LEU A 76 -6.33 -10.61 -4.47
CA LEU A 76 -5.21 -11.04 -5.30
C LEU A 76 -3.93 -11.22 -4.47
N SER A 77 -3.67 -10.37 -3.47
CA SER A 77 -2.55 -10.53 -2.53
C SER A 77 -2.66 -11.84 -1.77
N THR A 78 -3.82 -12.14 -1.18
CA THR A 78 -4.05 -13.43 -0.49
C THR A 78 -3.82 -14.62 -1.41
N GLN A 79 -4.25 -14.52 -2.68
CA GLN A 79 -3.99 -15.59 -3.66
C GLN A 79 -2.51 -15.76 -3.99
N ARG A 80 -1.73 -14.68 -4.10
CA ARG A 80 -0.29 -14.74 -4.33
C ARG A 80 0.44 -15.31 -3.11
N TRP A 81 0.06 -14.90 -1.89
CA TRP A 81 0.57 -15.50 -0.66
C TRP A 81 0.37 -17.02 -0.64
N HIS A 82 -0.85 -17.50 -0.91
CA HIS A 82 -1.14 -18.94 -0.95
C HIS A 82 -0.40 -19.72 -2.04
N GLN A 83 0.16 -19.06 -3.05
CA GLN A 83 0.98 -19.73 -4.08
C GLN A 83 2.43 -19.93 -3.62
N GLU A 84 2.90 -19.08 -2.71
CA GLU A 84 4.30 -19.04 -2.29
C GLU A 84 4.50 -19.61 -0.87
N ASP A 85 3.51 -19.45 0.02
CA ASP A 85 3.56 -19.88 1.43
C ASP A 85 2.20 -20.45 1.91
N GLU A 86 2.25 -21.30 2.94
CA GLU A 86 1.06 -21.82 3.62
C GLU A 86 0.44 -20.76 4.55
N VAL A 87 1.24 -19.80 5.04
CA VAL A 87 0.81 -18.73 5.92
C VAL A 87 0.65 -17.42 5.14
N VAL A 88 -0.46 -16.72 5.37
CA VAL A 88 -0.74 -15.41 4.79
C VAL A 88 -0.50 -14.36 5.87
N ASP A 89 0.28 -13.33 5.54
CA ASP A 89 0.50 -12.19 6.44
C ASP A 89 -0.71 -11.26 6.50
N ASP A 90 -0.72 -10.31 7.45
CA ASP A 90 -1.77 -9.30 7.55
C ASP A 90 -1.72 -8.32 6.36
N ILE A 91 -2.82 -8.24 5.61
CA ILE A 91 -2.93 -7.41 4.39
C ILE A 91 -3.75 -6.17 4.70
N SER A 92 -3.14 -5.00 4.60
CA SER A 92 -3.80 -3.70 4.75
C SER A 92 -3.45 -2.77 3.59
N ILE A 93 -4.45 -2.08 3.03
CA ILE A 93 -4.27 -1.11 1.94
C ILE A 93 -5.20 0.09 2.11
N ILE A 94 -4.67 1.27 1.81
CA ILE A 94 -5.36 2.55 1.77
C ILE A 94 -5.08 3.19 0.40
N ILE A 95 -6.15 3.54 -0.32
CA ILE A 95 -6.07 4.33 -1.54
C ILE A 95 -6.69 5.69 -1.25
N ALA A 96 -5.87 6.73 -1.24
CA ALA A 96 -6.32 8.12 -1.14
C ALA A 96 -6.33 8.76 -2.52
N TYR A 97 -7.49 9.22 -2.95
CA TYR A 97 -7.65 9.98 -4.17
C TYR A 97 -7.12 11.40 -3.93
N LEU A 98 -6.12 11.85 -4.72
CA LEU A 98 -5.40 13.10 -4.47
C LEU A 98 -5.91 14.30 -5.29
N GLN A 99 -7.00 14.12 -6.05
CA GLN A 99 -7.69 15.21 -6.75
C GLN A 99 -9.08 15.46 -6.12
N LYS A 100 -9.69 16.65 -6.14
CA LYS A 100 -9.48 17.87 -6.93
C LYS A 100 -9.54 19.11 -6.02
N PRO A 101 -9.03 20.25 -6.50
CA PRO A 101 -9.94 21.36 -6.82
C PRO A 101 -10.39 21.33 -8.29
#